data_AF-A0A660RZ77-F1
#
_entry.id   AF-A0A660RZ77-F1
#
_cell.length_a   1.000
_cell.length_b   1.000
_cell.length_c   1.000
_cell.angle_alpha   90.00
_cell.angle_beta   90.00
_cell.angle_gamma   90.00
#
_symmetry.space_group_name_H-M   'P 1'
#
loop_
_entity.id
_entity.type
_entity.pdbx_description
1 polymer ?
#
loop_
_entity_poly.entity_id
_entity_poly.type
_entity_poly.pdbx_seq_one_letter_code
_entity_poly.pdbx_strand_id
1 'polypeptide(L)'
;MNSLKIKNFSWFIPYIKEYLSINFLDEKKLFRLSTEEIAKKISNKEILSLVLVERFLIENTENGFYSSKLINLVLEKRKVPGYLFLFSIKNKNEQIPLIKLFENIYFYPIEWDNISQLFFNFWKKGTDFIGVYKILKKGYTLEEIKKYFELPLLFNFTRFSEKTSKELLKFLPDLNIEKLKEINQQFLIRNNSFLILTSSNLENKNLPGKIVYKINGKNKLILIENKNIDDLKQFFKNSNGKTGILPKYIFKEFENFGFSPLTLVLGAFEHVKRLFKEKVITFEGFTYHVLGDLYYEWGDLGSALKCYTYAEKYTKQPTELALSKASIFYTLGELKTAEKILKSELCGCKKENPMVHCNLGLVYLKEQEPEKAEYHFYKAYLLEPGNEIYRKTLIKYLWDSERYEEIEEILNSALTLTYEEKIYLGKLYFIKRDYEKALEYLREIFNNPERDGESLLFLAWLYKHFKKEKEVYEIFIKEAKNKLSSEKFKKIINKINLELE
;
A
#
# COMPACT_ATOMS: atom_id res chain seq x y z
N MET A 1 31.62 -18.15 12.80
CA MET A 1 30.74 -17.28 13.61
C MET A 1 30.12 -16.13 12.81
N ASN A 2 29.73 -16.38 11.54
CA ASN A 2 29.20 -15.35 10.62
C ASN A 2 27.65 -15.31 10.56
N SER A 3 26.94 -15.89 11.52
CA SER A 3 25.54 -16.33 11.32
C SER A 3 24.46 -15.61 12.13
N LEU A 4 24.78 -14.58 12.92
CA LEU A 4 23.76 -13.82 13.66
C LEU A 4 23.92 -12.31 13.41
N LYS A 5 23.67 -11.88 12.17
CA LYS A 5 23.26 -10.49 11.90
C LYS A 5 21.84 -10.31 12.40
N ILE A 6 21.67 -10.32 13.72
CA ILE A 6 20.41 -10.02 14.38
C ILE A 6 20.06 -8.57 14.00
N LYS A 7 19.01 -8.36 13.23
CA LYS A 7 18.56 -7.01 12.86
C LYS A 7 17.60 -6.51 13.94
N ASN A 8 17.72 -5.25 14.34
CA ASN A 8 16.86 -4.57 15.32
C ASN A 8 17.07 -4.97 16.80
N PHE A 9 18.17 -5.63 17.18
CA PHE A 9 18.39 -5.99 18.60
C PHE A 9 18.53 -4.76 19.50
N SER A 10 19.06 -3.65 18.96
CA SER A 10 19.21 -2.38 19.67
C SER A 10 17.89 -1.89 20.28
N TRP A 11 16.77 -2.20 19.64
CA TRP A 11 15.43 -1.86 20.13
C TRP A 11 15.08 -2.49 21.48
N PHE A 12 15.65 -3.65 21.81
CA PHE A 12 15.43 -4.34 23.08
C PHE A 12 16.40 -3.92 24.19
N ILE A 13 17.54 -3.32 23.85
CA ILE A 13 18.66 -3.10 24.79
C ILE A 13 18.27 -2.28 26.03
N PRO A 14 17.53 -1.16 25.93
CA PRO A 14 17.14 -0.40 27.11
C PRO A 14 16.34 -1.24 28.12
N TYR A 15 15.48 -2.13 27.62
CA TYR A 15 14.61 -2.97 28.44
C TYR A 15 15.36 -4.16 29.05
N ILE A 16 16.31 -4.74 28.31
CA ILE A 16 17.18 -5.81 28.83
C ILE A 16 18.09 -5.26 29.92
N LYS A 17 18.68 -4.08 29.72
CA LYS A 17 19.55 -3.44 30.72
C LYS A 17 18.80 -3.22 32.03
N GLU A 18 17.58 -2.71 31.96
CA GLU A 18 16.75 -2.52 33.14
C GLU A 18 16.41 -3.86 33.81
N TYR A 19 16.00 -4.87 33.03
CA TYR A 19 15.66 -6.20 33.55
C TYR A 19 16.84 -6.88 34.26
N LEU A 20 18.05 -6.73 33.73
CA LEU A 20 19.28 -7.31 34.28
C LEU A 20 20.00 -6.39 35.26
N SER A 21 19.43 -5.23 35.60
CA SER A 21 20.04 -4.22 36.49
C SER A 21 21.45 -3.77 36.04
N ILE A 22 21.62 -3.56 34.72
CA ILE A 22 22.90 -3.17 34.09
C ILE A 22 22.97 -1.64 33.95
N ASN A 23 23.90 -1.03 34.70
CA ASN A 23 24.08 0.43 34.73
C ASN A 23 24.99 0.95 33.61
N PHE A 24 25.96 0.17 33.15
CA PHE A 24 26.94 0.58 32.14
C PHE A 24 27.05 -0.46 31.03
N LEU A 25 26.84 -0.03 29.78
CA LEU A 25 26.99 -0.84 28.58
C LEU A 25 27.26 0.08 27.37
N ASP A 26 28.34 -0.18 26.64
CA ASP A 26 28.57 0.42 25.32
C ASP A 26 27.93 -0.47 24.24
N GLU A 27 26.75 -0.06 23.76
CA GLU A 27 25.96 -0.80 22.77
C GLU A 27 26.70 -0.99 21.44
N LYS A 28 27.69 -0.14 21.12
CA LYS A 28 28.45 -0.24 19.86
C LYS A 28 29.39 -1.44 19.84
N LYS A 29 29.68 -2.03 21.01
CA LYS A 29 30.56 -3.21 21.14
C LYS A 29 29.80 -4.54 21.03
N LEU A 30 28.47 -4.52 21.20
CA LEU A 30 27.64 -5.73 21.13
C LEU A 30 27.81 -6.48 19.81
N PHE A 31 28.15 -7.76 19.90
CA PHE A 31 28.41 -8.69 18.80
C PHE A 31 29.49 -8.25 17.81
N ARG A 32 30.35 -7.30 18.18
CA ARG A 32 31.45 -6.81 17.32
C ARG A 32 32.83 -7.27 17.72
N LEU A 33 32.99 -7.70 18.97
CA LEU A 33 34.28 -8.10 19.52
C LEU A 33 34.32 -9.61 19.67
N SER A 34 35.47 -10.22 19.36
CA SER A 34 35.66 -11.65 19.66
C SER A 34 35.73 -11.88 21.17
N THR A 35 35.56 -13.13 21.60
CA THR A 35 35.73 -13.51 23.01
C THR A 35 37.14 -13.15 23.51
N GLU A 36 38.19 -13.34 22.69
CA GLU A 36 39.55 -12.94 23.07
C GLU A 36 39.70 -11.42 23.21
N GLU A 37 39.04 -10.65 22.36
CA GLU A 37 39.07 -9.19 22.41
C GLU A 37 38.36 -8.65 23.64
N ILE A 38 37.20 -9.21 23.99
CA ILE A 38 36.45 -8.87 25.20
C ILE A 38 37.32 -9.12 26.43
N ALA A 39 37.98 -10.29 26.51
CA ALA A 39 38.81 -10.67 27.64
C ALA A 39 40.06 -9.79 27.82
N LYS A 40 40.62 -9.22 26.74
CA LYS A 40 41.86 -8.42 26.77
C LYS A 40 41.65 -6.92 26.87
N LYS A 41 40.57 -6.38 26.27
CA LYS A 41 40.43 -4.93 26.00
C LYS A 41 39.37 -4.23 26.87
N ILE A 42 38.59 -4.96 27.66
CA ILE A 42 37.43 -4.42 28.37
C ILE A 42 37.61 -4.56 29.89
N SER A 43 37.14 -3.58 30.66
CA SER A 43 37.14 -3.66 32.13
C SER A 43 36.22 -4.79 32.63
N ASN A 44 36.57 -5.45 33.75
CA ASN A 44 35.79 -6.57 34.29
C ASN A 44 34.29 -6.27 34.49
N LYS A 45 33.94 -5.03 34.89
CA LYS A 45 32.53 -4.62 35.07
C LYS A 45 31.77 -4.50 33.73
N GLU A 46 32.43 -4.00 32.69
CA GLU A 46 31.83 -3.85 31.37
C GLU A 46 31.76 -5.20 30.61
N ILE A 47 32.72 -6.10 30.84
CA ILE A 47 32.68 -7.49 30.32
C ILE A 47 31.39 -8.17 30.75
N LEU A 48 31.06 -8.13 32.05
CA LEU A 48 29.88 -8.81 32.57
C LEU A 48 28.59 -8.26 31.93
N SER A 49 28.45 -6.93 31.84
CA SER A 49 27.30 -6.29 31.18
C SER A 49 27.15 -6.74 29.73
N LEU A 50 28.25 -6.71 28.97
CA LEU A 50 28.25 -7.05 27.55
C LEU A 50 27.91 -8.52 27.33
N VAL A 51 28.57 -9.43 28.06
CA VAL A 51 28.33 -10.88 27.96
C VAL A 51 26.90 -11.23 28.36
N LEU A 52 26.38 -10.66 29.45
CA LEU A 52 25.01 -10.93 29.90
C LEU A 52 23.96 -10.49 28.88
N VAL A 53 24.11 -9.30 28.28
CA VAL A 53 23.16 -8.79 27.29
C VAL A 53 23.23 -9.61 26.00
N GLU A 54 24.43 -9.91 25.50
CA GLU A 54 24.60 -10.75 24.31
C GLU A 54 24.03 -12.16 24.54
N ARG A 55 24.35 -12.77 25.68
CA ARG A 55 23.83 -14.09 26.06
C ARG A 55 22.31 -14.09 26.15
N PHE A 56 21.73 -13.10 26.81
CA PHE A 56 20.28 -12.97 26.95
C PHE A 56 19.59 -12.83 25.59
N LEU A 57 20.18 -12.06 24.65
CA LEU A 57 19.67 -11.93 23.29
C LEU A 57 19.77 -13.26 22.52
N ILE A 58 20.90 -13.96 22.62
CA ILE A 58 21.09 -15.26 21.95
C ILE A 58 20.10 -16.30 22.48
N GLU A 59 19.94 -16.40 23.80
CA GLU A 59 18.98 -17.34 24.43
C GLU A 59 17.53 -17.06 24.06
N ASN A 60 17.24 -15.80 23.69
CA ASN A 60 15.91 -15.37 23.29
C ASN A 60 15.79 -15.11 21.78
N THR A 61 16.69 -15.70 20.99
CA THR A 61 16.63 -15.66 19.53
C THR A 61 16.82 -17.07 18.97
N GLU A 62 15.83 -17.58 18.25
CA GLU A 62 15.87 -18.93 17.66
C GLU A 62 15.45 -18.86 16.19
N ASN A 63 16.24 -19.45 15.30
CA ASN A 63 15.97 -19.50 13.85
C ASN A 63 15.68 -18.13 13.22
N GLY A 64 16.32 -17.06 13.72
CA GLY A 64 16.13 -15.68 13.24
C GLY A 64 14.92 -14.95 13.83
N PHE A 65 14.16 -15.59 14.71
CA PHE A 65 13.02 -15.00 15.40
C PHE A 65 13.36 -14.64 16.84
N TYR A 66 12.86 -13.50 17.30
CA TYR A 66 12.92 -13.12 18.70
C TYR A 66 11.82 -13.83 19.50
N SER A 67 12.11 -14.23 20.72
CA SER A 67 11.12 -14.86 21.61
C SER A 67 10.12 -13.85 22.16
N SER A 68 8.97 -14.35 22.63
CA SER A 68 7.96 -13.54 23.32
C SER A 68 8.48 -12.91 24.62
N LYS A 69 9.53 -13.48 25.22
CA LYS A 69 10.18 -12.93 26.43
C LYS A 69 10.71 -11.52 26.18
N LEU A 70 11.35 -11.29 25.03
CA LEU A 70 11.94 -9.98 24.68
C LEU A 70 10.88 -8.89 24.53
N ILE A 71 9.81 -9.15 23.78
CA ILE A 71 8.73 -8.17 23.62
C ILE A 71 8.00 -7.92 24.93
N ASN A 72 7.87 -8.93 25.80
CA ASN A 72 7.23 -8.75 27.10
C ASN A 72 7.99 -7.74 27.97
N LEU A 73 9.33 -7.70 27.92
CA LEU A 73 10.11 -6.66 28.61
C LEU A 73 9.76 -5.24 28.13
N VAL A 74 9.50 -5.07 26.83
CA VAL A 74 9.06 -3.79 26.27
C VAL A 74 7.64 -3.46 26.71
N LEU A 75 6.75 -4.46 26.69
CA LEU A 75 5.34 -4.30 27.03
C LEU A 75 5.09 -4.00 28.51
N GLU A 76 6.02 -4.37 29.40
CA GLU A 76 6.03 -3.93 30.80
C GLU A 76 6.06 -2.39 30.94
N LYS A 77 6.63 -1.69 29.96
CA LYS A 77 6.85 -0.25 30.01
C LYS A 77 5.88 0.54 29.14
N ARG A 78 5.52 -0.01 27.98
CA ARG A 78 4.69 0.70 27.02
C ARG A 78 3.92 -0.23 26.11
N LYS A 79 2.85 0.28 25.52
CA LYS A 79 2.17 -0.37 24.40
C LYS A 79 3.02 -0.20 23.13
N VAL A 80 2.95 -1.18 22.23
CA VAL A 80 3.75 -1.19 20.99
C VAL A 80 2.81 -1.33 19.78
N PRO A 81 2.73 -0.32 18.90
CA PRO A 81 2.02 -0.45 17.63
C PRO A 81 2.81 -1.35 16.66
N GLY A 82 2.12 -2.22 15.94
CA GLY A 82 2.76 -3.10 14.97
C GLY A 82 1.78 -3.98 14.23
N TYR A 83 2.30 -4.95 13.48
CA TYR A 83 1.50 -5.94 12.79
C TYR A 83 1.65 -7.31 13.44
N LEU A 84 0.52 -7.93 13.76
CA LEU A 84 0.43 -9.35 14.07
C LEU A 84 0.37 -10.13 12.76
N PHE A 85 1.17 -11.16 12.61
CA PHE A 85 1.19 -12.04 11.45
C PHE A 85 0.78 -13.45 11.84
N LEU A 86 -0.21 -14.00 11.15
CA LEU A 86 -0.57 -15.42 11.19
C LEU A 86 -0.08 -16.07 9.89
N PHE A 87 0.72 -17.15 10.00
CA PHE A 87 1.18 -17.94 8.85
C PHE A 87 0.53 -19.33 8.85
N SER A 88 0.17 -19.85 7.68
CA SER A 88 -0.50 -21.15 7.55
C SER A 88 0.41 -22.35 7.79
N ILE A 89 1.70 -22.23 7.47
CA ILE A 89 2.73 -23.24 7.72
C ILE A 89 3.79 -22.60 8.61
N LYS A 90 4.43 -23.39 9.49
CA LYS A 90 5.62 -22.93 10.23
C LYS A 90 6.63 -22.37 9.23
N ASN A 91 6.77 -21.05 9.23
CA ASN A 91 7.66 -20.34 8.34
C ASN A 91 9.09 -20.66 8.79
N LYS A 92 9.67 -21.72 8.22
CA LYS A 92 10.91 -22.33 8.74
C LYS A 92 12.17 -21.54 8.42
N ASN A 93 12.13 -20.59 7.48
CA ASN A 93 13.34 -19.91 7.03
C ASN A 93 13.03 -18.58 6.36
N GLU A 94 12.85 -17.53 7.17
CA GLU A 94 12.97 -16.19 6.66
C GLU A 94 13.98 -15.42 7.49
N GLN A 95 14.99 -14.83 6.83
CA GLN A 95 15.99 -13.93 7.40
C GLN A 95 15.38 -12.60 7.90
N ILE A 96 14.10 -12.61 8.22
CA ILE A 96 13.30 -11.46 8.60
C ILE A 96 13.15 -11.52 10.12
N PRO A 97 13.62 -10.51 10.85
CA PRO A 97 13.45 -10.46 12.30
C PRO A 97 11.96 -10.28 12.61
N LEU A 98 11.28 -11.36 13.00
CA LEU A 98 9.94 -11.30 13.58
C LEU A 98 10.00 -11.71 15.05
N ILE A 99 9.06 -11.21 15.85
CA ILE A 99 8.90 -11.61 17.24
C ILE A 99 7.86 -12.72 17.31
N LYS A 100 8.27 -13.94 17.67
CA LYS A 100 7.38 -15.08 17.82
C LYS A 100 6.59 -14.95 19.12
N LEU A 101 5.26 -14.81 19.02
CA LEU A 101 4.37 -14.75 20.17
C LEU A 101 3.84 -16.15 20.54
N PHE A 102 3.40 -16.89 19.52
CA PHE A 102 2.90 -18.27 19.63
C PHE A 102 3.39 -19.09 18.43
N GLU A 103 2.95 -20.35 18.30
CA GLU A 103 3.47 -21.30 17.30
C GLU A 103 3.55 -20.73 15.87
N ASN A 104 2.45 -20.16 15.37
CA ASN A 104 2.35 -19.58 14.01
C ASN A 104 2.00 -18.08 14.02
N ILE A 105 2.13 -17.43 15.19
CA ILE A 105 1.74 -16.03 15.37
C ILE A 105 2.97 -15.23 15.73
N TYR A 106 3.23 -14.21 14.92
CA TYR A 106 4.39 -13.35 15.03
C TYR A 106 3.95 -11.89 15.15
N PHE A 107 4.87 -11.04 15.58
CA PHE A 107 4.66 -9.61 15.71
C PHE A 107 5.84 -8.84 15.12
N TYR A 108 5.52 -7.75 14.42
CA TYR A 108 6.49 -6.82 13.87
C TYR A 108 6.17 -5.40 14.36
N PRO A 109 7.01 -4.83 15.25
CA PRO A 109 6.87 -3.44 15.68
C PRO A 109 6.96 -2.49 14.49
N ILE A 110 6.11 -1.46 14.44
CA ILE A 110 6.16 -0.48 13.34
C ILE A 110 7.42 0.38 13.40
N GLU A 111 8.02 0.50 14.58
CA GLU A 111 9.28 1.23 14.83
C GLU A 111 10.52 0.55 14.22
N TRP A 112 10.39 -0.65 13.65
CA TRP A 112 11.49 -1.33 12.95
C TRP A 112 11.62 -0.91 11.48
N ASP A 113 10.82 0.07 11.05
CA ASP A 113 10.70 0.59 9.69
C ASP A 113 10.45 -0.50 8.64
N ASN A 114 10.35 -0.14 7.36
CA ASN A 114 10.27 -1.07 6.22
C ASN A 114 9.09 -2.08 6.21
N ILE A 115 8.01 -1.80 6.95
CA ILE A 115 6.83 -2.67 6.98
C ILE A 115 6.23 -2.93 5.58
N SER A 116 6.24 -1.92 4.70
CA SER A 116 5.76 -2.11 3.31
C SER A 116 6.62 -3.12 2.55
N GLN A 117 7.94 -3.04 2.70
CA GLN A 117 8.87 -4.00 2.08
C GLN A 117 8.66 -5.41 2.63
N LEU A 118 8.31 -5.54 3.91
CA LEU A 118 7.99 -6.82 4.53
C LEU A 118 6.77 -7.48 3.84
N PHE A 119 5.67 -6.75 3.70
CA PHE A 119 4.49 -7.24 2.96
C PHE A 119 4.81 -7.57 1.50
N PHE A 120 5.57 -6.70 0.81
CA PHE A 120 5.98 -6.94 -0.58
C PHE A 120 6.78 -8.23 -0.71
N ASN A 121 7.72 -8.50 0.20
CA ASN A 121 8.50 -9.73 0.20
C ASN A 121 7.61 -10.96 0.39
N PHE A 122 6.64 -10.91 1.30
CA PHE A 122 5.72 -12.04 1.51
C PHE A 122 4.83 -12.29 0.29
N TRP A 123 4.24 -11.25 -0.30
CA TRP A 123 3.43 -11.39 -1.52
C TRP A 123 4.25 -11.88 -2.70
N LYS A 124 5.46 -11.35 -2.90
CA LYS A 124 6.38 -11.75 -3.97
C LYS A 124 6.72 -13.24 -3.89
N LYS A 125 6.93 -13.77 -2.68
CA LYS A 125 7.23 -15.19 -2.46
C LYS A 125 6.00 -16.10 -2.51
N GLY A 126 4.79 -15.54 -2.60
CA GLY A 126 3.55 -16.32 -2.47
C GLY A 126 3.37 -16.93 -1.09
N THR A 127 3.94 -16.32 -0.04
CA THR A 127 3.77 -16.77 1.34
C THR A 127 2.30 -16.65 1.73
N ASP A 128 1.74 -17.69 2.36
CA ASP A 128 0.37 -17.66 2.89
C ASP A 128 0.38 -17.07 4.30
N PHE A 129 -0.13 -15.84 4.42
CA PHE A 129 -0.12 -15.07 5.66
C PHE A 129 -1.30 -14.10 5.76
N ILE A 130 -1.56 -13.68 7.00
CA ILE A 130 -2.48 -12.59 7.32
C ILE A 130 -1.79 -11.64 8.30
N GLY A 131 -1.62 -10.38 7.89
CA GLY A 131 -1.07 -9.31 8.71
C GLY A 131 -2.17 -8.38 9.22
N VAL A 132 -2.27 -8.20 10.53
CA VAL A 132 -3.28 -7.34 11.18
C VAL A 132 -2.59 -6.28 12.02
N TYR A 133 -2.87 -5.01 11.75
CA TYR A 133 -2.37 -3.92 12.56
C TYR A 133 -3.01 -3.92 13.95
N LYS A 134 -2.20 -3.87 15.00
CA LYS A 134 -2.67 -3.72 16.37
C LYS A 134 -1.65 -3.03 17.26
N ILE A 135 -2.16 -2.38 18.31
CA ILE A 135 -1.36 -1.92 19.43
C ILE A 135 -1.31 -3.06 20.46
N LEU A 136 -0.17 -3.74 20.53
CA LEU A 136 0.07 -4.81 21.48
C LEU A 136 0.30 -4.23 22.88
N LYS A 137 -0.28 -4.87 23.89
CA LYS A 137 -0.22 -4.48 25.31
C LYS A 137 0.23 -5.67 26.16
N LYS A 138 0.75 -5.42 27.36
CA LYS A 138 1.05 -6.46 28.33
C LYS A 138 -0.16 -7.36 28.61
N GLY A 139 0.09 -8.65 28.82
CA GLY A 139 -0.93 -9.62 29.22
C GLY A 139 -1.82 -10.12 28.08
N TYR A 140 -1.38 -10.01 26.82
CA TYR A 140 -2.09 -10.59 25.69
C TYR A 140 -2.24 -12.11 25.84
N THR A 141 -3.39 -12.63 25.42
CA THR A 141 -3.64 -14.09 25.39
C THR A 141 -3.75 -14.60 23.96
N LEU A 142 -3.57 -15.90 23.78
CA LEU A 142 -3.77 -16.55 22.48
C LEU A 142 -5.20 -16.33 21.95
N GLU A 143 -6.19 -16.39 22.83
CA GLU A 143 -7.60 -16.20 22.50
C GLU A 143 -7.89 -14.77 22.04
N GLU A 144 -7.35 -13.76 22.76
CA GLU A 144 -7.48 -12.35 22.37
C GLU A 144 -6.86 -12.11 20.99
N ILE A 145 -5.66 -12.65 20.75
CA ILE A 145 -4.98 -12.45 19.46
C ILE A 145 -5.70 -13.19 18.33
N LYS A 146 -6.19 -14.41 18.55
CA LYS A 146 -6.99 -15.14 17.55
C LYS A 146 -8.21 -14.33 17.10
N LYS A 147 -8.88 -13.64 18.02
CA LYS A 147 -10.01 -12.75 17.69
C LYS A 147 -9.64 -11.64 16.71
N TYR A 148 -8.42 -11.11 16.74
CA TYR A 148 -7.98 -10.06 15.82
C TYR A 148 -7.88 -10.52 14.36
N PHE A 149 -7.71 -11.83 14.11
CA PHE A 149 -7.63 -12.37 12.75
C PHE A 149 -8.99 -12.73 12.16
N GLU A 150 -10.06 -12.81 12.96
CA GLU A 150 -11.36 -13.34 12.51
C GLU A 150 -12.00 -12.49 11.40
N LEU A 151 -12.02 -11.17 11.56
CA LEU A 151 -12.59 -10.27 10.56
C LEU A 151 -11.76 -10.24 9.26
N PRO A 152 -10.41 -10.08 9.30
CA PRO A 152 -9.56 -10.23 8.13
C PRO A 152 -9.75 -11.56 7.38
N LEU A 153 -9.81 -12.68 8.10
CA LEU A 153 -10.08 -14.01 7.55
C LEU A 153 -11.45 -14.07 6.86
N LEU A 154 -12.49 -13.54 7.52
CA LEU A 154 -13.85 -13.54 6.99
C LEU A 154 -13.95 -12.78 5.67
N PHE A 155 -13.15 -11.73 5.48
CA PHE A 155 -13.09 -10.95 4.25
C PHE A 155 -11.86 -11.27 3.40
N ASN A 156 -11.15 -12.37 3.65
CA ASN A 156 -10.01 -12.83 2.87
C ASN A 156 -8.91 -11.76 2.64
N PHE A 157 -8.62 -10.95 3.66
CA PHE A 157 -7.48 -10.02 3.66
C PHE A 157 -6.18 -10.74 3.99
N THR A 158 -5.12 -10.43 3.26
CA THR A 158 -3.74 -10.74 3.67
C THR A 158 -3.10 -9.57 4.42
N ARG A 159 -3.59 -8.34 4.24
CA ARG A 159 -3.17 -7.14 5.00
C ARG A 159 -4.38 -6.35 5.48
N PHE A 160 -4.51 -6.22 6.79
CA PHE A 160 -5.60 -5.49 7.43
C PHE A 160 -5.06 -4.37 8.32
N SER A 161 -5.19 -3.14 7.86
CA SER A 161 -4.76 -1.94 8.58
C SER A 161 -5.92 -1.27 9.33
N GLU A 162 -5.62 -0.31 10.21
CA GLU A 162 -6.65 0.52 10.83
C GLU A 162 -7.43 1.33 9.78
N LYS A 163 -6.75 1.84 8.74
CA LYS A 163 -7.39 2.50 7.60
C LYS A 163 -8.36 1.55 6.90
N THR A 164 -7.92 0.32 6.61
CA THR A 164 -8.75 -0.72 5.99
C THR A 164 -10.01 -0.99 6.81
N SER A 165 -9.89 -1.10 8.14
CA SER A 165 -11.04 -1.28 9.02
C SER A 165 -12.05 -0.12 8.94
N LYS A 166 -11.56 1.13 8.87
CA LYS A 166 -12.43 2.33 8.74
C LYS A 166 -13.11 2.37 7.37
N GLU A 167 -12.39 2.02 6.31
CA GLU A 167 -12.95 1.94 4.97
C GLU A 167 -14.01 0.83 4.86
N LEU A 168 -13.75 -0.36 5.41
CA LEU A 168 -14.70 -1.47 5.41
C LEU A 168 -16.02 -1.12 6.12
N LEU A 169 -15.96 -0.36 7.22
CA LEU A 169 -17.14 0.14 7.94
C LEU A 169 -18.03 1.05 7.07
N LYS A 170 -17.50 1.68 6.00
CA LYS A 170 -18.33 2.46 5.07
C LYS A 170 -19.26 1.58 4.22
N PHE A 171 -18.97 0.29 4.11
CA PHE A 171 -19.74 -0.69 3.33
C PHE A 171 -20.72 -1.47 4.19
N LEU A 172 -20.30 -1.91 5.39
CA LEU A 172 -21.09 -2.79 6.23
C LEU A 172 -21.95 -2.00 7.24
N PRO A 173 -23.04 -2.59 7.77
CA PRO A 173 -23.87 -1.94 8.77
C PRO A 173 -23.12 -1.69 10.09
N ASP A 174 -22.39 -2.71 10.56
CA ASP A 174 -21.44 -2.69 11.67
C ASP A 174 -20.32 -3.72 11.39
N LEU A 175 -19.30 -3.77 12.26
CA LEU A 175 -18.24 -4.79 12.21
C LEU A 175 -18.40 -5.82 13.34
N ASN A 176 -19.63 -6.11 13.77
CA ASN A 176 -19.87 -7.15 14.76
C ASN A 176 -19.59 -8.53 14.15
N ILE A 177 -18.45 -9.11 14.52
CA ILE A 177 -17.95 -10.34 13.92
C ILE A 177 -18.88 -11.54 14.14
N GLU A 178 -19.59 -11.61 15.28
CA GLU A 178 -20.51 -12.70 15.59
C GLU A 178 -21.70 -12.69 14.63
N LYS A 179 -22.34 -11.52 14.45
CA LYS A 179 -23.45 -11.35 13.50
C LYS A 179 -23.01 -11.62 12.05
N LEU A 180 -21.81 -11.16 11.67
CA LEU A 180 -21.26 -11.37 10.33
C LEU A 180 -20.96 -12.85 10.07
N LYS A 181 -20.36 -13.55 11.04
CA LYS A 181 -20.15 -15.01 10.95
C LYS A 181 -21.48 -15.76 10.87
N GLU A 182 -22.47 -15.37 11.67
CA GLU A 182 -23.78 -16.00 11.70
C GLU A 182 -24.47 -15.88 10.33
N ILE A 183 -24.63 -14.67 9.78
CA ILE A 183 -25.28 -14.51 8.47
C ILE A 183 -24.52 -15.24 7.36
N ASN A 184 -23.18 -15.24 7.43
CA ASN A 184 -22.33 -15.97 6.49
C ASN A 184 -22.61 -17.49 6.56
N GLN A 185 -22.65 -18.07 7.76
CA GLN A 185 -22.98 -19.49 7.96
C GLN A 185 -24.42 -19.82 7.52
N GLN A 186 -25.38 -18.97 7.88
CA GLN A 186 -26.78 -19.16 7.49
C GLN A 186 -26.97 -19.13 5.96
N PHE A 187 -26.20 -18.32 5.23
CA PHE A 187 -26.15 -18.35 3.75
C PHE A 187 -25.48 -19.62 3.21
N LEU A 188 -24.44 -20.12 3.88
CA LEU A 188 -23.73 -21.32 3.43
C LEU A 188 -24.61 -22.59 3.46
N ILE A 189 -25.48 -22.73 4.46
CA ILE A 189 -26.32 -23.93 4.65
C ILE A 189 -27.65 -23.91 3.87
N ARG A 190 -28.08 -22.75 3.36
CA ARG A 190 -29.37 -22.62 2.67
C ARG A 190 -29.26 -22.81 1.17
N ASN A 191 -30.27 -23.46 0.62
CA ASN A 191 -30.50 -23.55 -0.82
C ASN A 191 -31.55 -22.49 -1.21
N ASN A 192 -31.40 -21.84 -2.37
CA ASN A 192 -32.27 -20.75 -2.85
C ASN A 192 -32.31 -19.50 -1.96
N SER A 193 -31.13 -19.09 -1.47
CA SER A 193 -30.96 -17.85 -0.71
C SER A 193 -30.21 -16.78 -1.49
N PHE A 194 -30.49 -15.52 -1.16
CA PHE A 194 -29.85 -14.33 -1.67
C PHE A 194 -29.27 -13.54 -0.52
N LEU A 195 -27.97 -13.27 -0.59
CA LEU A 195 -27.31 -12.33 0.30
C LEU A 195 -27.30 -10.96 -0.37
N ILE A 196 -27.76 -9.93 0.35
CA ILE A 196 -28.03 -8.61 -0.22
C ILE A 196 -27.35 -7.56 0.65
N LEU A 197 -26.55 -6.71 0.03
CA LEU A 197 -26.01 -5.50 0.64
C LEU A 197 -26.57 -4.27 -0.07
N THR A 198 -27.25 -3.40 0.66
CA THR A 198 -27.99 -2.27 0.08
C THR A 198 -27.86 -0.99 0.90
N SER A 199 -27.78 0.15 0.21
CA SER A 199 -27.91 1.48 0.81
C SER A 199 -29.35 1.98 0.84
N SER A 200 -30.29 1.24 0.25
CA SER A 200 -31.68 1.65 0.14
C SER A 200 -32.35 1.74 1.51
N ASN A 201 -33.19 2.76 1.71
CA ASN A 201 -34.10 2.77 2.85
C ASN A 201 -35.22 1.74 2.61
N LEU A 202 -35.37 0.82 3.55
CA LEU A 202 -36.31 -0.30 3.51
C LEU A 202 -37.43 -0.16 4.56
N GLU A 203 -37.48 0.97 5.27
CA GLU A 203 -38.57 1.26 6.20
C GLU A 203 -39.92 1.16 5.48
N ASN A 204 -40.82 0.36 6.04
CA ASN A 204 -42.20 0.14 5.57
C ASN A 204 -42.35 -0.53 4.19
N LYS A 205 -41.30 -1.18 3.65
CA LYS A 205 -41.40 -1.95 2.39
C LYS A 205 -41.30 -3.45 2.63
N ASN A 206 -42.27 -4.20 2.09
CA ASN A 206 -42.22 -5.67 2.07
C ASN A 206 -41.24 -6.13 1.00
N LEU A 207 -40.14 -6.75 1.43
CA LEU A 207 -39.18 -7.38 0.53
C LEU A 207 -39.79 -8.66 -0.08
N PRO A 208 -39.53 -8.96 -1.37
CA PRO A 208 -39.93 -10.22 -1.97
C PRO A 208 -39.20 -11.40 -1.31
N GLY A 209 -39.95 -12.29 -0.67
CA GLY A 209 -39.42 -13.50 -0.02
C GLY A 209 -39.34 -13.42 1.51
N LYS A 210 -38.83 -14.48 2.13
CA LYS A 210 -38.71 -14.61 3.59
C LYS A 210 -37.36 -14.07 4.04
N ILE A 211 -37.36 -13.01 4.85
CA ILE A 211 -36.14 -12.51 5.50
C ILE A 211 -35.72 -13.52 6.57
N VAL A 212 -34.54 -14.09 6.40
CA VAL A 212 -33.94 -15.06 7.34
C VAL A 212 -33.14 -14.32 8.40
N TYR A 213 -32.33 -13.35 7.97
CA TYR A 213 -31.43 -12.61 8.82
C TYR A 213 -31.24 -11.20 8.29
N LYS A 214 -31.08 -10.23 9.19
CA LYS A 214 -30.92 -8.83 8.82
C LYS A 214 -30.02 -8.10 9.81
N ILE A 215 -29.02 -7.40 9.31
CA ILE A 215 -28.21 -6.46 10.07
C ILE A 215 -28.52 -5.05 9.53
N ASN A 216 -29.00 -4.18 10.43
CA ASN A 216 -29.38 -2.80 10.10
C ASN A 216 -28.25 -1.83 10.45
N GLY A 217 -28.12 -0.79 9.63
CA GLY A 217 -27.18 0.31 9.78
C GLY A 217 -27.37 1.30 8.63
N LYS A 218 -26.34 2.09 8.32
CA LYS A 218 -26.35 2.98 7.13
C LYS A 218 -26.66 2.18 5.87
N ASN A 219 -25.89 1.13 5.65
CA ASN A 219 -26.23 0.06 4.70
C ASN A 219 -26.91 -1.08 5.47
N LYS A 220 -27.68 -1.91 4.77
CA LYS A 220 -28.33 -3.10 5.34
C LYS A 220 -27.77 -4.34 4.67
N LEU A 221 -27.43 -5.34 5.49
CA LEU A 221 -27.02 -6.66 5.03
C LEU A 221 -28.14 -7.65 5.37
N ILE A 222 -28.67 -8.30 4.34
CA ILE A 222 -29.92 -9.07 4.44
C ILE A 222 -29.74 -10.42 3.77
N LEU A 223 -30.17 -11.48 4.45
CA LEU A 223 -30.30 -12.82 3.89
C LEU A 223 -31.77 -13.11 3.66
N ILE A 224 -32.14 -13.40 2.41
CA ILE A 224 -33.52 -13.67 2.00
C ILE A 224 -33.59 -15.06 1.34
N GLU A 225 -34.59 -15.84 1.72
CA GLU A 225 -35.04 -17.01 0.96
C GLU A 225 -36.10 -16.57 -0.05
N ASN A 226 -35.82 -16.79 -1.34
CA ASN A 226 -36.75 -16.47 -2.41
C ASN A 226 -36.55 -17.50 -3.55
N LYS A 227 -37.61 -17.72 -4.34
CA LYS A 227 -37.56 -18.58 -5.53
C LYS A 227 -37.16 -17.82 -6.79
N ASN A 228 -37.39 -16.50 -6.84
CA ASN A 228 -37.17 -15.68 -8.03
C ASN A 228 -36.25 -14.49 -7.76
N ILE A 229 -35.15 -14.39 -8.49
CA ILE A 229 -34.23 -13.25 -8.42
C ILE A 229 -34.81 -12.00 -9.09
N ASP A 230 -35.68 -12.16 -10.09
CA ASP A 230 -36.18 -11.03 -10.87
C ASP A 230 -37.09 -10.14 -10.04
N ASP A 231 -37.89 -10.71 -9.14
CA ASP A 231 -38.71 -9.97 -8.18
C ASP A 231 -37.83 -9.09 -7.28
N LEU A 232 -36.70 -9.63 -6.80
CA LEU A 232 -35.73 -8.88 -5.99
C LEU A 232 -35.09 -7.75 -6.83
N LYS A 233 -34.65 -8.04 -8.05
CA LYS A 233 -34.08 -7.03 -8.95
C LYS A 233 -35.07 -5.91 -9.24
N GLN A 234 -36.32 -6.22 -9.56
CA GLN A 234 -37.36 -5.23 -9.83
C GLN A 234 -37.64 -4.37 -8.61
N PHE A 235 -37.76 -4.98 -7.42
CA PHE A 235 -37.93 -4.25 -6.17
C PHE A 235 -36.80 -3.24 -5.94
N PHE A 236 -35.54 -3.67 -6.10
CA PHE A 236 -34.38 -2.80 -5.86
C PHE A 236 -34.14 -1.76 -6.97
N LYS A 237 -34.51 -2.04 -8.22
CA LYS A 237 -34.55 -1.02 -9.29
C LYS A 237 -35.49 0.15 -8.93
N ASN A 238 -36.61 -0.15 -8.27
CA ASN A 238 -37.59 0.84 -7.82
C ASN A 238 -37.25 1.47 -6.46
N SER A 239 -36.11 1.11 -5.86
CA SER A 239 -35.68 1.62 -4.56
C SER A 239 -34.79 2.87 -4.68
N ASN A 240 -34.70 3.62 -3.59
CA ASN A 240 -33.83 4.80 -3.47
C ASN A 240 -32.49 4.35 -2.88
N GLY A 241 -31.61 3.80 -3.72
CA GLY A 241 -30.30 3.34 -3.30
C GLY A 241 -29.65 2.42 -4.32
N LYS A 242 -28.46 1.93 -3.95
CA LYS A 242 -27.66 0.97 -4.72
C LYS A 242 -27.70 -0.37 -3.99
N THR A 243 -27.78 -1.48 -4.73
CA THR A 243 -27.91 -2.82 -4.15
C THR A 243 -27.05 -3.84 -4.87
N GLY A 244 -26.19 -4.53 -4.11
CA GLY A 244 -25.49 -5.72 -4.56
C GLY A 244 -26.22 -6.98 -4.08
N ILE A 245 -26.36 -7.96 -4.97
CA ILE A 245 -27.02 -9.24 -4.68
C ILE A 245 -26.04 -10.37 -5.00
N LEU A 246 -25.87 -11.31 -4.07
CA LEU A 246 -25.18 -12.57 -4.26
C LEU A 246 -26.17 -13.74 -4.09
N PRO A 247 -26.60 -14.36 -5.20
CA PRO A 247 -27.37 -15.60 -5.16
C PRO A 247 -26.52 -16.80 -4.75
N LYS A 248 -27.13 -17.76 -4.06
CA LYS A 248 -26.45 -19.01 -3.65
C LYS A 248 -25.92 -19.83 -4.83
N TYR A 249 -26.65 -19.92 -5.94
CA TYR A 249 -26.22 -20.69 -7.11
C TYR A 249 -24.98 -20.06 -7.77
N ILE A 250 -24.95 -18.73 -7.88
CA ILE A 250 -23.77 -17.99 -8.34
C ILE A 250 -22.60 -18.21 -7.37
N PHE A 251 -22.82 -18.12 -6.06
CA PHE A 251 -21.75 -18.41 -5.10
C PHE A 251 -21.11 -19.79 -5.34
N LYS A 252 -21.90 -20.84 -5.62
CA LYS A 252 -21.38 -22.18 -5.92
C LYS A 252 -20.52 -22.22 -7.19
N GLU A 253 -20.81 -21.42 -8.20
CA GLU A 253 -19.98 -21.30 -9.41
C GLU A 253 -18.59 -20.71 -9.10
N PHE A 254 -18.49 -19.91 -8.04
CA PHE A 254 -17.31 -19.13 -7.68
C PHE A 254 -16.65 -19.55 -6.35
N GLU A 255 -17.16 -20.57 -5.65
CA GLU A 255 -16.71 -20.93 -4.29
C GLU A 255 -15.28 -21.45 -4.23
N ASN A 256 -14.81 -22.09 -5.31
CA ASN A 256 -13.45 -22.62 -5.44
C ASN A 256 -12.35 -21.55 -5.32
N PHE A 257 -12.73 -20.27 -5.38
CA PHE A 257 -11.81 -19.15 -5.31
C PHE A 257 -11.48 -18.71 -3.87
N GLY A 258 -12.15 -19.28 -2.87
CA GLY A 258 -11.85 -19.14 -1.45
C GLY A 258 -12.34 -17.83 -0.81
N PHE A 259 -13.13 -17.03 -1.52
CA PHE A 259 -13.73 -15.82 -0.97
C PHE A 259 -15.04 -16.13 -0.24
N SER A 260 -15.28 -15.45 0.88
CA SER A 260 -16.53 -15.61 1.60
C SER A 260 -17.72 -14.99 0.83
N PRO A 261 -18.95 -15.46 1.09
CA PRO A 261 -20.17 -14.79 0.64
C PRO A 261 -20.18 -13.28 0.95
N LEU A 262 -19.66 -12.89 2.11
CA LEU A 262 -19.59 -11.48 2.51
C LEU A 262 -18.66 -10.66 1.62
N THR A 263 -17.50 -11.20 1.23
CA THR A 263 -16.62 -10.53 0.27
C THR A 263 -17.32 -10.37 -1.08
N LEU A 264 -17.97 -11.41 -1.59
CA LEU A 264 -18.58 -11.36 -2.92
C LEU A 264 -19.77 -10.38 -2.96
N VAL A 265 -20.65 -10.37 -1.96
CA VAL A 265 -21.76 -9.41 -1.92
C VAL A 265 -21.27 -7.97 -1.76
N LEU A 266 -20.16 -7.75 -1.03
CA LEU A 266 -19.50 -6.47 -0.93
C LEU A 266 -18.99 -6.01 -2.30
N GLY A 267 -18.38 -6.92 -3.06
CA GLY A 267 -17.98 -6.68 -4.45
C GLY A 267 -19.14 -6.28 -5.33
N ALA A 268 -20.26 -7.00 -5.27
CA ALA A 268 -21.46 -6.67 -6.05
C ALA A 268 -22.03 -5.29 -5.68
N PHE A 269 -21.98 -4.93 -4.39
CA PHE A 269 -22.43 -3.63 -3.91
C PHE A 269 -21.50 -2.49 -4.35
N GLU A 270 -20.19 -2.68 -4.35
CA GLU A 270 -19.25 -1.70 -4.88
C GLU A 270 -19.37 -1.57 -6.39
N HIS A 271 -19.56 -2.69 -7.10
CA HIS A 271 -19.75 -2.69 -8.55
C HIS A 271 -20.95 -1.80 -8.94
N VAL A 272 -22.09 -1.94 -8.27
CA VAL A 272 -23.25 -1.08 -8.57
C VAL A 272 -23.05 0.39 -8.17
N LYS A 273 -22.25 0.66 -7.14
CA LYS A 273 -21.90 2.04 -6.75
C LYS A 273 -21.06 2.75 -7.80
N ARG A 274 -20.19 2.02 -8.50
CA ARG A 274 -19.37 2.55 -9.60
C ARG A 274 -20.16 2.78 -10.90
N LEU A 275 -21.35 2.17 -11.03
CA LEU A 275 -22.23 2.42 -12.16
C LEU A 275 -23.15 3.62 -11.90
N PHE A 276 -23.20 4.56 -12.83
CA PHE A 276 -24.07 5.74 -12.71
C PHE A 276 -25.56 5.36 -12.83
N LYS A 277 -25.91 4.62 -13.90
CA LYS A 277 -27.31 4.33 -14.28
C LYS A 277 -27.96 3.19 -13.51
N GLU A 278 -27.19 2.16 -13.16
CA GLU A 278 -27.73 0.94 -12.56
C GLU A 278 -27.97 1.09 -11.05
N LYS A 279 -29.05 0.51 -10.54
CA LYS A 279 -29.37 0.51 -9.10
C LYS A 279 -29.18 -0.84 -8.42
N VAL A 280 -29.17 -1.92 -9.20
CA VAL A 280 -28.99 -3.27 -8.70
C VAL A 280 -28.03 -4.04 -9.59
N ILE A 281 -27.06 -4.72 -8.97
CA ILE A 281 -26.20 -5.69 -9.66
C ILE A 281 -26.25 -7.01 -8.90
N THR A 282 -26.30 -8.09 -9.68
CA THR A 282 -26.00 -9.43 -9.19
C THR A 282 -24.52 -9.70 -9.38
N PHE A 283 -23.86 -10.31 -8.41
CA PHE A 283 -22.47 -10.72 -8.54
C PHE A 283 -22.26 -11.50 -9.85
N GLU A 284 -21.24 -11.13 -10.62
CA GLU A 284 -20.84 -11.77 -11.87
C GLU A 284 -19.31 -11.83 -11.92
N GLY A 285 -18.75 -12.59 -12.87
CA GLY A 285 -17.30 -12.76 -12.96
C GLY A 285 -16.51 -11.44 -13.10
N PHE A 286 -17.07 -10.43 -13.79
CA PHE A 286 -16.45 -9.09 -13.87
C PHE A 286 -16.34 -8.39 -12.52
N THR A 287 -17.22 -8.70 -11.55
CA THR A 287 -17.19 -8.13 -10.20
C THR A 287 -15.89 -8.44 -9.47
N TYR A 288 -15.14 -9.49 -9.85
CA TYR A 288 -13.79 -9.71 -9.34
C TYR A 288 -12.81 -8.59 -9.69
N HIS A 289 -12.96 -7.93 -10.83
CA HIS A 289 -12.14 -6.76 -11.17
C HIS A 289 -12.37 -5.65 -10.14
N VAL A 290 -13.64 -5.34 -9.86
CA VAL A 290 -14.03 -4.31 -8.88
C VAL A 290 -13.53 -4.66 -7.47
N LEU A 291 -13.59 -5.94 -7.08
CA LEU A 291 -13.01 -6.39 -5.81
C LEU A 291 -11.49 -6.21 -5.78
N GLY A 292 -10.81 -6.51 -6.89
CA GLY A 292 -9.37 -6.32 -7.02
C GLY A 292 -8.97 -4.87 -6.80
N ASP A 293 -9.70 -3.94 -7.44
CA ASP A 293 -9.49 -2.49 -7.24
C ASP A 293 -9.68 -2.09 -5.79
N LEU A 294 -10.70 -2.64 -5.13
CA LEU A 294 -10.99 -2.31 -3.74
C LEU A 294 -9.88 -2.80 -2.79
N TYR A 295 -9.38 -4.04 -2.98
CA TYR A 295 -8.22 -4.52 -2.22
C TYR A 295 -6.95 -3.72 -2.52
N TYR A 296 -6.76 -3.30 -3.78
CA TYR A 296 -5.65 -2.46 -4.18
C TYR A 296 -5.70 -1.09 -3.47
N GLU A 297 -6.87 -0.43 -3.44
CA GLU A 297 -7.13 0.81 -2.71
C GLU A 297 -6.91 0.66 -1.19
N TRP A 298 -7.24 -0.52 -0.64
CA TRP A 298 -6.98 -0.89 0.74
C TRP A 298 -5.52 -1.26 1.04
N GLY A 299 -4.66 -1.31 0.02
CA GLY A 299 -3.24 -1.60 0.12
C GLY A 299 -2.91 -3.08 0.33
N ASP A 300 -3.86 -3.98 0.06
CA ASP A 300 -3.71 -5.43 0.10
C ASP A 300 -3.45 -5.97 -1.31
N LEU A 301 -2.18 -5.92 -1.74
CA LEU A 301 -1.80 -6.29 -3.10
C LEU A 301 -1.98 -7.80 -3.36
N GLY A 302 -1.85 -8.64 -2.33
CA GLY A 302 -2.03 -10.08 -2.44
C GLY A 302 -3.48 -10.45 -2.78
N SER A 303 -4.43 -9.92 -2.01
CA SER A 303 -5.85 -10.15 -2.29
C SER A 303 -6.29 -9.47 -3.59
N ALA A 304 -5.75 -8.29 -3.91
CA ALA A 304 -6.01 -7.62 -5.19
C ALA A 304 -5.59 -8.47 -6.38
N LEU A 305 -4.36 -8.99 -6.39
CA LEU A 305 -3.84 -9.84 -7.46
C LEU A 305 -4.63 -11.14 -7.60
N LYS A 306 -5.07 -11.74 -6.47
CA LYS A 306 -5.95 -12.91 -6.46
C LYS A 306 -7.28 -12.62 -7.15
N CYS A 307 -7.93 -11.50 -6.81
CA CYS A 307 -9.16 -11.05 -7.46
C CYS A 307 -8.96 -10.79 -8.96
N TYR A 308 -7.92 -10.05 -9.34
CA TYR A 308 -7.63 -9.76 -10.75
C TYR A 308 -7.39 -11.03 -11.57
N THR A 309 -6.70 -12.02 -11.02
CA THR A 309 -6.47 -13.31 -11.69
C THR A 309 -7.80 -14.02 -11.97
N TYR A 310 -8.77 -13.96 -11.07
CA TYR A 310 -10.10 -14.52 -11.33
C TYR A 310 -10.92 -13.69 -12.32
N ALA A 311 -10.73 -12.37 -12.33
CA ALA A 311 -11.40 -11.50 -13.28
C ALA A 311 -10.99 -11.75 -14.73
N GLU A 312 -9.79 -12.29 -15.01
CA GLU A 312 -9.25 -12.47 -16.38
C GLU A 312 -10.19 -13.23 -17.30
N LYS A 313 -10.87 -14.27 -16.79
CA LYS A 313 -11.79 -15.10 -17.60
C LYS A 313 -13.10 -14.40 -17.96
N TYR A 314 -13.39 -13.28 -17.29
CA TYR A 314 -14.69 -12.60 -17.37
C TYR A 314 -14.56 -11.11 -17.69
N THR A 315 -13.33 -10.61 -17.83
CA THR A 315 -13.11 -9.18 -17.92
C THR A 315 -13.63 -8.65 -19.26
N LYS A 316 -14.48 -7.63 -19.18
CA LYS A 316 -14.92 -6.85 -20.35
C LYS A 316 -13.89 -5.74 -20.69
N GLN A 317 -12.85 -5.62 -19.88
CA GLN A 317 -11.85 -4.57 -19.87
C GLN A 317 -10.45 -5.20 -19.69
N PRO A 318 -9.95 -5.91 -20.71
CA PRO A 318 -8.69 -6.66 -20.60
C PRO A 318 -7.48 -5.73 -20.43
N THR A 319 -7.47 -4.59 -21.11
CA THR A 319 -6.37 -3.63 -21.02
C THR A 319 -6.29 -3.00 -19.64
N GLU A 320 -7.41 -2.57 -19.07
CA GLU A 320 -7.48 -2.03 -17.71
C GLU A 320 -7.04 -3.06 -16.67
N LEU A 321 -7.48 -4.32 -16.83
CA LEU A 321 -7.06 -5.39 -15.93
C LEU A 321 -5.55 -5.65 -16.01
N ALA A 322 -4.99 -5.66 -17.22
CA ALA A 322 -3.56 -5.80 -17.44
C ALA A 322 -2.77 -4.64 -16.82
N LEU A 323 -3.25 -3.40 -16.95
CA LEU A 323 -2.66 -2.22 -16.32
C LEU A 323 -2.65 -2.35 -14.79
N SER A 324 -3.77 -2.76 -14.18
CA SER A 324 -3.87 -2.97 -12.72
C SER A 324 -2.93 -4.06 -12.22
N LYS A 325 -2.87 -5.22 -12.90
CA LYS A 325 -1.93 -6.30 -12.56
C LYS A 325 -0.48 -5.87 -12.72
N ALA A 326 -0.14 -5.21 -13.83
CA ALA A 326 1.22 -4.74 -14.09
C ALA A 326 1.69 -3.72 -13.05
N SER A 327 0.80 -2.83 -12.59
CA SER A 327 1.10 -1.90 -11.49
C SER A 327 1.49 -2.62 -10.19
N ILE A 328 0.79 -3.72 -9.86
CA ILE A 328 1.14 -4.55 -8.70
C ILE A 328 2.52 -5.19 -8.91
N PHE A 329 2.78 -5.83 -10.05
CA PHE A 329 4.07 -6.48 -10.30
C PHE A 329 5.23 -5.47 -10.33
N TYR A 330 5.01 -4.28 -10.91
CA TYR A 330 5.97 -3.17 -10.87
C TYR A 330 6.30 -2.75 -9.42
N THR A 331 5.27 -2.66 -8.56
CA THR A 331 5.40 -2.34 -7.13
C THR A 331 6.18 -3.42 -6.39
N LEU A 332 5.92 -4.70 -6.68
CA LEU A 332 6.64 -5.84 -6.11
C LEU A 332 8.07 -6.01 -6.66
N GLY A 333 8.45 -5.22 -7.68
CA GLY A 333 9.75 -5.31 -8.35
C GLY A 333 9.87 -6.51 -9.31
N GLU A 334 8.75 -7.13 -9.67
CA GLU A 334 8.65 -8.20 -10.67
C GLU A 334 8.54 -7.58 -12.08
N LEU A 335 9.56 -6.84 -12.47
CA LEU A 335 9.55 -5.95 -13.65
C LEU A 335 9.32 -6.72 -14.96
N LYS A 336 9.94 -7.89 -15.13
CA LYS A 336 9.73 -8.76 -16.29
C LYS A 336 8.30 -9.29 -16.41
N THR A 337 7.64 -9.56 -15.29
CA THR A 337 6.24 -9.98 -15.29
C THR A 337 5.33 -8.80 -15.66
N ALA A 338 5.60 -7.61 -15.13
CA ALA A 338 4.89 -6.39 -15.50
C ALA A 338 5.06 -6.07 -17.00
N GLU A 339 6.29 -6.13 -17.51
CA GLU A 339 6.63 -5.94 -18.93
C GLU A 339 5.82 -6.88 -19.83
N LYS A 340 5.84 -8.20 -19.51
CA LYS A 340 5.12 -9.23 -20.27
C LYS A 340 3.62 -8.97 -20.34
N ILE A 341 3.00 -8.61 -19.20
CA ILE A 341 1.56 -8.32 -19.12
C ILE A 341 1.20 -7.07 -19.93
N LEU A 342 2.01 -6.01 -19.87
CA LEU A 342 1.73 -4.81 -20.64
C LEU A 342 1.91 -5.05 -22.15
N LYS A 343 2.95 -5.79 -22.55
CA LYS A 343 3.18 -6.13 -23.96
C LYS A 343 2.07 -6.98 -24.56
N SER A 344 1.39 -7.82 -23.79
CA SER A 344 0.26 -8.61 -24.33
C SER A 344 -0.92 -7.73 -24.79
N GLU A 345 -1.00 -6.49 -24.33
CA GLU A 345 -2.03 -5.54 -24.75
C GLU A 345 -1.67 -4.77 -26.04
N LEU A 346 -0.42 -4.87 -26.53
CA LEU A 346 0.05 -4.19 -27.74
C LEU A 346 -0.12 -5.03 -29.02
N CYS A 347 -1.30 -5.63 -29.23
CA CYS A 347 -1.62 -6.28 -30.50
C CYS A 347 -1.86 -5.24 -31.60
N GLY A 348 -1.19 -5.37 -32.75
CA GLY A 348 -1.41 -4.50 -33.93
C GLY A 348 -2.84 -4.53 -34.50
N CYS A 349 -3.70 -5.40 -33.97
CA CYS A 349 -5.11 -5.52 -34.30
C CYS A 349 -6.05 -4.62 -33.47
N LYS A 350 -5.55 -3.97 -32.40
CA LYS A 350 -6.34 -3.12 -31.49
C LYS A 350 -5.75 -1.71 -31.46
N LYS A 351 -6.59 -0.72 -31.19
CA LYS A 351 -6.13 0.64 -30.88
C LYS A 351 -5.26 0.58 -29.62
N GLU A 352 -4.02 1.06 -29.73
CA GLU A 352 -3.09 1.13 -28.60
C GLU A 352 -3.64 2.07 -27.52
N ASN A 353 -3.52 1.64 -26.26
CA ASN A 353 -3.87 2.46 -25.10
C ASN A 353 -2.60 3.19 -24.61
N PRO A 354 -2.58 4.53 -24.57
CA PRO A 354 -1.36 5.27 -24.20
C PRO A 354 -0.88 4.98 -22.77
N MET A 355 -1.78 4.59 -21.85
CA MET A 355 -1.40 4.20 -20.48
C MET A 355 -0.53 2.94 -20.47
N VAL A 356 -0.72 2.02 -21.43
CA VAL A 356 0.13 0.82 -21.57
C VAL A 356 1.55 1.22 -21.91
N HIS A 357 1.72 2.17 -22.84
CA HIS A 357 3.04 2.72 -23.17
C HIS A 357 3.63 3.48 -21.98
N CYS A 358 2.86 4.34 -21.32
CA CYS A 358 3.33 5.07 -20.13
C CYS A 358 3.87 4.10 -19.06
N ASN A 359 3.12 3.05 -18.74
CA ASN A 359 3.54 2.06 -17.74
C ASN A 359 4.73 1.20 -18.21
N LEU A 360 4.83 0.86 -19.50
CA LEU A 360 6.04 0.21 -20.04
C LEU A 360 7.27 1.12 -19.92
N GLY A 361 7.10 2.42 -20.16
CA GLY A 361 8.15 3.41 -19.96
C GLY A 361 8.68 3.41 -18.54
N LEU A 362 7.78 3.41 -17.55
CA LEU A 362 8.14 3.32 -16.12
C LEU A 362 8.83 2.00 -15.79
N VAL A 363 8.36 0.86 -16.33
CA VAL A 363 8.99 -0.45 -16.15
C VAL A 363 10.43 -0.43 -16.67
N TYR A 364 10.65 -0.01 -17.91
CA TYR A 364 12.00 0.04 -18.49
C TYR A 364 12.93 1.02 -17.78
N LEU A 365 12.42 2.17 -17.34
CA LEU A 365 13.21 3.12 -16.56
C LEU A 365 13.71 2.49 -15.26
N LYS A 366 12.84 1.70 -14.58
CA LYS A 366 13.21 0.97 -13.36
C LYS A 366 14.14 -0.22 -13.63
N GLU A 367 14.08 -0.81 -14.82
CA GLU A 367 15.03 -1.80 -15.31
C GLU A 367 16.37 -1.21 -15.78
N GLN A 368 16.54 0.12 -15.75
CA GLN A 368 17.72 0.83 -16.25
C GLN A 368 17.90 0.72 -17.78
N GLU A 369 16.79 0.66 -18.52
CA GLU A 369 16.75 0.67 -19.99
C GLU A 369 16.15 2.00 -20.52
N PRO A 370 16.86 3.14 -20.41
CA PRO A 370 16.29 4.47 -20.68
C PRO A 370 15.83 4.67 -22.13
N GLU A 371 16.53 4.09 -23.12
CA GLU A 371 16.17 4.21 -24.53
C GLU A 371 14.79 3.61 -24.84
N LYS A 372 14.47 2.46 -24.23
CA LYS A 372 13.13 1.86 -24.35
C LYS A 372 12.10 2.66 -23.57
N ALA A 373 12.48 3.17 -22.40
CA ALA A 373 11.60 4.01 -21.60
C ALA A 373 11.15 5.25 -22.39
N GLU A 374 12.11 5.92 -23.03
CA GLU A 374 11.90 7.07 -23.90
C GLU A 374 10.90 6.78 -25.02
N TYR A 375 11.18 5.73 -25.82
CA TYR A 375 10.28 5.33 -26.90
C TYR A 375 8.83 5.23 -26.42
N HIS A 376 8.63 4.58 -25.27
CA HIS A 376 7.30 4.38 -24.70
C HIS A 376 6.68 5.66 -24.14
N PHE A 377 7.45 6.55 -23.51
CA PHE A 377 6.93 7.85 -23.06
C PHE A 377 6.52 8.75 -24.24
N TYR A 378 7.32 8.83 -25.30
CA TYR A 378 6.93 9.54 -26.52
C TYR A 378 5.69 8.92 -27.16
N LYS A 379 5.61 7.59 -27.26
CA LYS A 379 4.40 6.93 -27.80
C LYS A 379 3.15 7.27 -27.00
N ALA A 380 3.22 7.24 -25.66
CA ALA A 380 2.09 7.62 -24.82
C ALA A 380 1.64 9.08 -25.06
N TYR A 381 2.60 10.00 -25.11
CA TYR A 381 2.34 11.42 -25.40
C TYR A 381 1.75 11.62 -26.80
N LEU A 382 2.30 10.99 -27.84
CA LEU A 382 1.84 11.17 -29.22
C LEU A 382 0.44 10.58 -29.47
N LEU A 383 0.06 9.53 -28.75
CA LEU A 383 -1.29 8.95 -28.84
C LEU A 383 -2.34 9.88 -28.22
N GLU A 384 -2.00 10.61 -27.14
CA GLU A 384 -2.88 11.60 -26.49
C GLU A 384 -2.11 12.86 -26.03
N PRO A 385 -1.75 13.79 -26.93
CA PRO A 385 -0.89 14.94 -26.60
C PRO A 385 -1.53 15.94 -25.60
N GLY A 386 -2.86 15.98 -25.58
CA GLY A 386 -3.64 16.81 -24.66
C GLY A 386 -3.75 16.22 -23.25
N ASN A 387 -3.35 14.97 -23.04
CA ASN A 387 -3.44 14.32 -21.74
C ASN A 387 -2.24 14.70 -20.86
N GLU A 388 -2.53 15.44 -19.79
CA GLU A 388 -1.54 15.99 -18.87
C GLU A 388 -0.67 14.90 -18.21
N ILE A 389 -1.21 13.69 -17.98
CA ILE A 389 -0.47 12.60 -17.32
C ILE A 389 0.73 12.18 -18.18
N TYR A 390 0.52 11.95 -19.48
CA TYR A 390 1.58 11.49 -20.38
C TYR A 390 2.56 12.61 -20.69
N ARG A 391 2.06 13.84 -20.88
CA ARG A 391 2.89 15.02 -21.10
C ARG A 391 3.83 15.28 -19.91
N LYS A 392 3.30 15.27 -18.68
CA LYS A 392 4.10 15.39 -17.45
C LYS A 392 5.12 14.27 -17.29
N THR A 393 4.73 13.03 -17.59
CA THR A 393 5.63 11.88 -17.48
C THR A 393 6.82 12.03 -18.43
N LEU A 394 6.57 12.44 -19.68
CA LEU A 394 7.61 12.72 -20.65
C LEU A 394 8.48 13.92 -20.23
N ILE A 395 7.88 15.04 -19.82
CA ILE A 395 8.62 16.22 -19.34
C ILE A 395 9.56 15.85 -18.19
N LYS A 396 9.09 15.06 -17.22
CA LYS A 396 9.90 14.60 -16.11
C LYS A 396 11.08 13.76 -16.58
N TYR A 397 10.85 12.81 -17.49
CA TYR A 397 11.92 12.00 -18.08
C TYR A 397 12.96 12.87 -18.81
N LEU A 398 12.52 13.83 -19.61
CA LEU A 398 13.40 14.76 -20.34
C LEU A 398 14.16 15.69 -19.39
N TRP A 399 13.53 16.13 -18.30
CA TRP A 399 14.16 16.95 -17.28
C TRP A 399 15.31 16.21 -16.59
N ASP A 400 15.06 14.95 -16.20
CA ASP A 400 16.07 14.07 -15.60
C ASP A 400 17.19 13.73 -16.60
N SER A 401 16.89 13.76 -17.91
CA SER A 401 17.83 13.56 -19.01
C SER A 401 18.45 14.86 -19.56
N GLU A 402 18.15 16.00 -18.93
CA GLU A 402 18.66 17.34 -19.28
C GLU A 402 18.35 17.83 -20.72
N ARG A 403 17.28 17.33 -21.32
CA ARG A 403 16.83 17.67 -22.69
C ARG A 403 15.84 18.84 -22.66
N TYR A 404 16.37 20.02 -22.34
CA TYR A 404 15.55 21.21 -22.03
C TYR A 404 14.85 21.82 -23.24
N GLU A 405 15.44 21.75 -24.45
CA GLU A 405 14.82 22.29 -25.67
C GLU A 405 13.48 21.59 -25.97
N GLU A 406 13.43 20.26 -25.85
CA GLU A 406 12.22 19.50 -26.14
C GLU A 406 11.13 19.72 -25.10
N ILE A 407 11.51 19.92 -23.83
CA ILE A 407 10.54 20.32 -22.78
C ILE A 407 9.91 21.66 -23.15
N GLU A 408 10.70 22.61 -23.63
CA GLU A 408 10.19 23.91 -24.06
C GLU A 408 9.22 23.78 -25.25
N GLU A 409 9.55 22.97 -26.26
CA GLU A 409 8.65 22.70 -27.39
C GLU A 409 7.31 22.09 -26.92
N ILE A 410 7.37 21.09 -26.04
CA ILE A 410 6.18 20.45 -25.48
C ILE A 410 5.33 21.46 -24.71
N LEU A 411 5.95 22.29 -23.86
CA LEU A 411 5.23 23.30 -23.07
C LEU A 411 4.64 24.41 -23.94
N ASN A 412 5.36 24.88 -24.96
CA ASN A 412 4.87 25.93 -25.87
C ASN A 412 3.73 25.44 -26.78
N SER A 413 3.70 24.15 -27.10
CA SER A 413 2.63 23.54 -27.89
C SER A 413 1.36 23.23 -27.08
N ALA A 414 1.42 23.28 -25.75
CA ALA A 414 0.28 22.94 -24.89
C ALA A 414 -0.76 24.08 -24.85
N LEU A 415 -2.02 23.74 -25.12
CA LEU A 415 -3.15 24.70 -25.08
C LEU A 415 -3.35 25.30 -23.68
N THR A 416 -3.18 24.47 -22.65
CA THR A 416 -3.27 24.85 -21.24
C THR A 416 -2.19 24.12 -20.46
N LEU A 417 -1.42 24.90 -19.68
CA LEU A 417 -0.41 24.37 -18.78
C LEU A 417 -1.02 24.10 -17.41
N THR A 418 -0.75 22.91 -16.89
CA THR A 418 -0.96 22.62 -15.49
C THR A 418 0.00 23.43 -14.63
N TYR A 419 -0.35 23.55 -13.36
CA TYR A 419 0.52 24.15 -12.36
C TYR A 419 1.94 23.56 -12.33
N GLU A 420 2.05 22.23 -12.38
CA GLU A 420 3.34 21.54 -12.37
C GLU A 420 4.15 21.79 -13.64
N GLU A 421 3.48 21.93 -14.79
CA GLU A 421 4.14 22.26 -16.05
C GLU A 421 4.64 23.71 -16.07
N LYS A 422 3.91 24.64 -15.45
CA LYS A 422 4.42 26.00 -15.21
C LYS A 422 5.66 26.00 -14.31
N ILE A 423 5.72 25.12 -13.32
CA ILE A 423 6.95 24.95 -12.51
C ILE A 423 8.12 24.55 -13.40
N TYR A 424 7.94 23.56 -14.29
CA TYR A 424 9.00 23.19 -15.24
C TYR A 424 9.39 24.36 -16.15
N LEU A 425 8.42 25.17 -16.60
CA LEU A 425 8.71 26.39 -17.35
C LEU A 425 9.54 27.39 -16.56
N GLY A 426 9.22 27.60 -15.28
CA GLY A 426 10.02 28.44 -14.38
C GLY A 426 11.44 27.91 -14.18
N LYS A 427 11.60 26.59 -14.05
CA LYS A 427 12.94 25.96 -13.99
C LYS A 427 13.69 26.09 -15.31
N LEU A 428 13.03 25.99 -16.47
CA LEU A 428 13.66 26.24 -17.77
C LEU A 428 14.17 27.67 -17.90
N TYR A 429 13.36 28.67 -17.52
CA TYR A 429 13.79 30.07 -17.51
C TYR A 429 14.96 30.31 -16.58
N PHE A 430 15.00 29.61 -15.43
CA PHE A 430 16.16 29.64 -14.54
C PHE A 430 17.43 29.14 -15.24
N ILE A 431 17.37 28.01 -15.93
CA ILE A 431 18.51 27.47 -16.70
C ILE A 431 18.96 28.44 -17.79
N LYS A 432 17.99 29.09 -18.45
CA LYS A 432 18.23 30.17 -19.43
C LYS A 432 18.72 31.48 -18.83
N ARG A 433 18.81 31.57 -17.50
CA ARG A 433 19.20 32.76 -16.73
C ARG A 433 18.25 33.95 -16.83
N ASP A 434 17.02 33.72 -17.30
CA ASP A 434 15.92 34.69 -17.22
C ASP A 434 15.28 34.58 -15.85
N TYR A 435 15.97 35.12 -14.84
CA TYR A 435 15.58 34.99 -13.43
C TYR A 435 14.28 35.71 -13.10
N GLU A 436 13.89 36.72 -13.88
CA GLU A 436 12.62 37.42 -13.71
C GLU A 436 11.45 36.49 -14.03
N LYS A 437 11.45 35.89 -15.23
CA LYS A 437 10.42 34.91 -15.60
C LYS A 437 10.48 33.65 -14.77
N ALA A 438 11.70 33.17 -14.46
CA ALA A 438 11.86 32.02 -13.57
C ALA A 438 11.15 32.26 -12.24
N LEU A 439 11.34 33.45 -11.66
CA LEU A 439 10.69 33.82 -10.41
C LEU A 439 9.18 34.02 -10.56
N GLU A 440 8.71 34.62 -11.67
CA GLU A 440 7.28 34.76 -11.96
C GLU A 440 6.56 33.41 -11.89
N TYR A 441 7.04 32.42 -12.65
CA TYR A 441 6.44 31.08 -12.69
C TYR A 441 6.64 30.30 -11.40
N LEU A 442 7.85 30.33 -10.82
CA LEU A 442 8.14 29.58 -9.59
C LEU A 442 7.46 30.18 -8.36
N ARG A 443 7.06 31.47 -8.35
CA ARG A 443 6.29 32.03 -7.23
C ARG A 443 4.91 31.42 -7.09
N GLU A 444 4.33 30.88 -8.15
CA GLU A 444 3.08 30.14 -8.05
C GLU A 444 3.20 28.97 -7.04
N ILE A 445 4.41 28.43 -6.81
CA ILE A 445 4.77 27.39 -5.81
C ILE A 445 4.30 27.72 -4.39
N PHE A 446 4.26 29.00 -4.02
CA PHE A 446 3.90 29.40 -2.66
C PHE A 446 2.48 28.98 -2.27
N ASN A 447 1.59 28.93 -3.25
CA ASN A 447 0.18 28.62 -3.04
C ASN A 447 -0.11 27.11 -3.11
N ASN A 448 0.88 26.26 -3.37
CA ASN A 448 0.69 24.81 -3.39
C ASN A 448 1.24 24.15 -2.11
N PRO A 449 0.37 23.52 -1.30
CA PRO A 449 0.79 22.78 -0.11
C PRO A 449 1.67 21.55 -0.41
N GLU A 450 1.61 21.02 -1.64
CA GLU A 450 2.37 19.87 -2.12
C GLU A 450 3.62 20.22 -2.93
N ARG A 451 4.12 21.46 -2.83
CA ARG A 451 5.36 21.87 -3.49
C ARG A 451 6.52 20.90 -3.26
N ASP A 452 7.21 20.55 -4.33
CA ASP A 452 8.31 19.59 -4.30
C ASP A 452 9.62 20.24 -3.84
N GLY A 453 10.49 19.45 -3.20
CA GLY A 453 11.72 19.97 -2.63
C GLY A 453 12.74 20.46 -3.66
N GLU A 454 12.67 19.99 -4.91
CA GLU A 454 13.59 20.44 -5.95
C GLU A 454 13.24 21.86 -6.40
N SER A 455 11.97 22.14 -6.67
CA SER A 455 11.52 23.48 -7.04
C SER A 455 11.74 24.51 -5.92
N LEU A 456 11.66 24.07 -4.66
CA LEU A 456 12.06 24.89 -3.50
C LEU A 456 13.54 25.29 -3.53
N LEU A 457 14.45 24.43 -4.03
CA LEU A 457 15.88 24.78 -4.16
C LEU A 457 16.12 25.83 -5.25
N PHE A 458 15.38 25.79 -6.36
CA PHE A 458 15.42 26.85 -7.38
C PHE A 458 14.94 28.19 -6.82
N LEU A 459 13.85 28.20 -6.04
CA LEU A 459 13.39 29.39 -5.34
C LEU A 459 14.40 29.87 -4.30
N ALA A 460 14.96 28.97 -3.50
CA ALA A 460 16.01 29.30 -2.54
C ALA A 460 17.17 30.04 -3.24
N TRP A 461 17.63 29.52 -4.37
CA TRP A 461 18.67 30.17 -5.17
C TRP A 461 18.25 31.57 -5.66
N LEU A 462 17.04 31.70 -6.22
CA LEU A 462 16.53 32.99 -6.70
C LEU A 462 16.42 34.02 -5.56
N TYR A 463 15.97 33.60 -4.38
CA TYR A 463 15.87 34.50 -3.23
C TYR A 463 17.24 34.87 -2.65
N LYS A 464 18.21 33.94 -2.66
CA LYS A 464 19.58 34.23 -2.21
C LYS A 464 20.32 35.18 -3.16
N HIS A 465 20.35 34.85 -4.45
CA HIS A 465 21.24 35.52 -5.41
C HIS A 465 20.56 36.63 -6.22
N PHE A 466 19.29 36.45 -6.60
CA PHE A 466 18.57 37.41 -7.44
C PHE A 466 17.79 38.46 -6.62
N LYS A 467 16.99 38.04 -5.63
CA LYS A 467 16.25 38.98 -4.74
C LYS A 467 17.04 39.46 -3.53
N LYS A 468 18.10 38.75 -3.13
CA LYS A 468 18.95 39.07 -1.97
C LYS A 468 18.17 39.12 -0.65
N GLU A 469 17.20 38.23 -0.50
CA GLU A 469 16.34 38.08 0.69
C GLU A 469 16.74 36.80 1.45
N LYS A 470 17.71 36.92 2.36
CA LYS A 470 18.33 35.78 3.06
C LYS A 470 17.32 34.98 3.89
N GLU A 471 16.42 35.68 4.59
CA GLU A 471 15.40 35.06 5.46
C GLU A 471 14.49 34.09 4.68
N VAL A 472 14.11 34.48 3.46
CA VAL A 472 13.21 33.69 2.60
C VAL A 472 13.94 32.47 2.03
N TYR A 473 15.21 32.65 1.63
CA TYR A 473 16.07 31.54 1.20
C TYR A 473 16.21 30.45 2.27
N GLU A 474 16.45 30.81 3.54
CA GLU A 474 16.64 29.85 4.64
C GLU A 474 15.39 28.99 4.89
N ILE A 475 14.21 29.60 4.77
CA ILE A 475 12.93 28.89 4.88
C ILE A 475 12.81 27.81 3.81
N PHE A 476 13.09 28.15 2.54
CA PHE A 476 12.99 27.17 1.44
C PHE A 476 14.03 26.06 1.53
N ILE A 477 15.26 26.35 1.94
CA ILE A 477 16.28 25.32 2.17
C ILE A 477 15.84 24.34 3.25
N LYS A 478 15.34 24.84 4.38
CA LYS A 478 14.89 24.00 5.49
C LYS A 478 13.75 23.09 5.05
N GLU A 479 12.79 23.63 4.31
CA GLU A 479 11.68 22.84 3.79
C GLU A 479 12.11 21.82 2.73
N ALA A 480 12.97 22.21 1.78
CA ALA A 480 13.52 21.31 0.78
C ALA A 480 14.28 20.14 1.40
N LYS A 481 15.08 20.40 2.46
CA LYS A 481 15.83 19.37 3.20
C LYS A 481 14.92 18.34 3.89
N ASN A 482 13.73 18.75 4.30
CA ASN A 482 12.74 17.84 4.89
C ASN A 482 12.00 17.01 3.82
N LYS A 483 11.98 17.46 2.56
CA LYS A 483 11.27 16.81 1.45
C LYS A 483 12.16 15.94 0.57
N LEU A 484 13.47 16.18 0.53
CA LEU A 484 14.42 15.47 -0.33
C LEU A 484 15.28 14.49 0.46
N SER A 485 15.69 13.39 -0.18
CA SER A 485 16.76 12.55 0.36
C SER A 485 18.07 13.35 0.39
N SER A 486 18.97 13.02 1.33
CA SER A 486 20.25 13.74 1.46
C SER A 486 21.08 13.69 0.17
N GLU A 487 21.00 12.59 -0.58
CA GLU A 487 21.68 12.44 -1.87
C GLU A 487 21.07 13.35 -2.94
N LYS A 488 19.73 13.32 -3.10
CA LYS A 488 19.04 14.14 -4.10
C LYS A 488 19.19 15.63 -3.80
N PHE A 489 19.11 16.02 -2.53
CA PHE A 489 19.35 17.38 -2.07
C PHE A 489 20.74 17.89 -2.47
N LYS A 490 21.80 17.13 -2.17
CA LYS A 490 23.17 17.48 -2.56
C LYS A 490 23.35 17.55 -4.07
N LYS A 491 22.81 16.59 -4.82
CA LYS A 491 22.89 16.56 -6.29
C LYS A 491 22.32 17.84 -6.90
N ILE A 492 21.13 18.25 -6.47
CA ILE A 492 20.47 19.44 -7.01
C ILE A 492 21.22 20.71 -6.63
N ILE A 493 21.64 20.85 -5.38
CA ILE A 493 22.41 22.01 -4.90
C ILE A 493 23.67 22.22 -5.73
N ASN A 494 24.41 21.14 -5.98
CA ASN A 494 25.60 21.20 -6.83
C ASN A 494 25.23 21.57 -8.27
N LYS A 495 24.14 21.01 -8.82
CA LYS A 495 23.67 21.32 -10.18
C LYS A 495 23.33 22.80 -10.37
N ILE A 496 22.71 23.44 -9.37
CA ILE A 496 22.33 24.85 -9.45
C ILE A 496 23.37 25.81 -8.85
N ASN A 497 24.55 25.30 -8.45
CA ASN A 497 25.62 26.08 -7.80
C ASN A 497 25.12 26.92 -6.60
N LEU A 498 24.35 26.31 -5.70
CA LEU A 498 23.87 26.98 -4.48
C LEU A 498 24.83 26.71 -3.32
N GLU A 499 25.57 27.73 -2.89
CA GLU A 499 26.43 27.58 -1.71
C GLU A 499 25.58 27.58 -0.42
N LEU A 500 25.73 26.58 0.44
CA LEU A 500 25.15 26.58 1.79
C LEU A 500 26.17 27.18 2.77
N GLU A 501 25.69 28.00 3.70
CA GLU A 501 26.50 28.52 4.81
C GLU A 501 26.71 27.50 5.93
#